data_AF-A0A6A8MYD2-F1
#
_entry.id   AF-A0A6A8MYD2-F1
#
_cell.length_a   1.000
_cell.length_b   1.000
_cell.length_c   1.000
_cell.angle_alpha   90.00
_cell.angle_beta   90.00
_cell.angle_gamma   90.00
#
_symmetry.space_group_name_H-M   'P 1'
#
loop_
_entity.id
_entity.type
_entity.pdbx_description
1 polymer ?
#
loop_
_entity_poly.entity_id
_entity_poly.type
_entity_poly.pdbx_seq_one_letter_code
_entity_poly.pdbx_strand_id
1 'polypeptide(L)' 'MSNENQIPEDEAVYVISVASKLSGLHPQTLRQYDRLGLVSP' A
#
# COMPACT_ATOMS: atom_id res chain seq x y z
N MET A 1 14.89 10.26 10.30
CA MET A 1 14.06 9.80 9.17
C MET A 1 12.92 9.01 9.79
N SER A 2 11.80 9.69 10.05
CA SER A 2 10.67 9.17 10.81
C SER A 2 9.92 8.13 9.97
N ASN A 3 10.00 6.85 10.35
CA ASN A 3 9.10 5.83 9.82
C ASN A 3 7.78 5.96 10.57
N GLU A 4 6.89 6.80 10.05
CA GLU A 4 5.56 7.04 10.62
C GLU A 4 4.50 6.28 9.81
N ASN A 5 4.75 4.99 9.55
CA ASN A 5 3.67 4.06 9.20
C ASN A 5 3.10 3.47 10.48
N GLN A 6 2.65 4.36 11.37
CA GLN A 6 1.93 3.98 12.56
C GLN A 6 0.47 3.75 12.13
N ILE A 7 0.18 2.54 11.65
CA ILE A 7 -1.20 2.13 11.37
C ILE A 7 -1.91 2.14 12.73
N PRO A 8 -2.94 2.98 12.93
CA PRO A 8 -3.75 2.94 14.14
C PRO A 8 -4.26 1.52 14.38
N GLU A 9 -4.26 1.04 15.63
CA GLU A 9 -4.70 -0.33 15.94
C GLU A 9 -6.15 -0.62 15.46
N ASP A 10 -6.95 0.44 15.31
CA ASP A 10 -8.34 0.37 14.86
C ASP A 10 -8.52 0.48 13.33
N GLU A 11 -7.45 0.67 12.56
CA GLU A 11 -7.54 0.80 11.11
C GLU A 11 -7.50 -0.58 10.41
N ALA A 12 -8.51 -0.85 9.58
CA ALA A 12 -8.61 -2.11 8.86
C ALA A 12 -7.54 -2.19 7.74
N VAL A 13 -6.54 -3.05 7.92
CA VAL A 13 -5.53 -3.31 6.90
C VAL A 13 -6.09 -4.25 5.83
N TYR A 14 -5.99 -3.83 4.57
CA TYR A 14 -6.37 -4.65 3.43
C TYR A 14 -5.15 -5.26 2.74
N VAL A 15 -5.32 -6.47 2.18
CA VAL A 15 -4.30 -7.06 1.33
C VAL A 15 -4.16 -6.30 0.02
N ILE A 16 -2.96 -6.26 -0.54
CA ILE A 16 -2.65 -5.55 -1.80
C ILE A 16 -3.52 -5.98 -3.00
N SER A 17 -4.12 -7.17 -2.96
CA SER A 17 -5.06 -7.62 -4.00
C SER A 17 -6.38 -6.83 -3.98
N VAL A 18 -6.77 -6.25 -2.83
CA VAL A 18 -7.90 -5.32 -2.74
C VAL A 18 -7.52 -3.98 -3.37
N ALA A 19 -6.37 -3.43 -3.01
CA ALA A 19 -5.86 -2.18 -3.60
C ALA A 19 -5.72 -2.29 -5.13
N SER A 20 -5.27 -3.44 -5.63
CA SER A 20 -5.22 -3.77 -7.06
C SER A 20 -6.59 -3.70 -7.74
N LYS A 21 -7.63 -4.27 -7.12
CA LYS A 21 -9.00 -4.21 -7.65
C LYS A 21 -9.58 -2.79 -7.64
N LEU A 22 -9.27 -2.02 -6.59
CA LEU A 22 -9.76 -0.66 -6.44
C LEU A 22 -9.10 0.32 -7.42
N SER A 23 -7.79 0.15 -7.66
CA SER A 23 -7.02 1.00 -8.57
C SER A 23 -7.02 0.53 -10.02
N GLY A 24 -7.47 -0.70 -10.29
CA GLY A 24 -7.37 -1.34 -11.60
C GLY A 24 -5.93 -1.72 -12.00
N LEU A 25 -4.96 -1.59 -11.09
CA LEU A 25 -3.55 -1.87 -11.34
C LEU A 25 -3.19 -3.30 -10.93
N HIS A 26 -2.28 -3.94 -11.67
CA HIS A 26 -1.77 -5.25 -11.27
C HIS A 26 -0.99 -5.14 -9.95
N PRO A 27 -1.08 -6.12 -9.01
CA PRO A 27 -0.39 -6.04 -7.71
C PRO A 27 1.12 -5.83 -7.83
N GLN A 28 1.74 -6.35 -8.89
CA GLN A 28 3.17 -6.18 -9.12
C GLN A 28 3.56 -4.73 -9.46
N THR A 29 2.71 -4.01 -10.18
CA THR A 29 2.90 -2.57 -10.46
C THR A 29 2.80 -1.75 -9.19
N LEU A 30 1.81 -2.04 -8.34
CA LEU A 30 1.66 -1.38 -7.03
C LEU A 30 2.87 -1.62 -6.12
N ARG A 31 3.39 -2.85 -6.06
CA ARG A 31 4.62 -3.15 -5.31
C ARG A 31 5.85 -2.43 -5.86
N GLN A 32 5.89 -2.22 -7.17
CA GLN A 32 6.97 -1.46 -7.79
C GLN A 32 6.88 0.01 -7.38
N TYR A 33 5.68 0.58 -7.32
CA TYR A 33 5.47 1.96 -6.87
C TYR A 33 5.78 2.17 -5.39
N ASP A 34 5.40 1.22 -4.54
CA ASP A 34 5.81 1.18 -3.12
C ASP A 34 7.33 1.20 -2.97
N ARG A 35 8.04 0.33 -3.68
CA ARG A 35 9.53 0.32 -3.69
C ARG A 35 10.16 1.60 -4.22
N LEU A 36 9.48 2.29 -5.14
CA LEU A 36 9.93 3.58 -5.68
C LEU A 36 9.58 4.75 -4.74
N GLY A 37 8.83 4.51 -3.66
CA GLY A 37 8.36 5.54 -2.73
C GLY A 37 7.22 6.40 -3.28
N LEU A 38 6.56 5.94 -4.35
CA LEU A 38 5.44 6.65 -4.98
C LEU A 38 4.10 6.37 -4.28
N VAL A 39 4.03 5.30 -3.49
CA VAL A 39 2.85 4.87 -2.75
C VAL A 39 3.32 4.39 -1.38
N SER A 40 2.58 4.69 -0.31
CA SER A 40 2.81 4.08 1.00
C SER A 40 1.81 2.94 1.22
N PRO A 41 2.26 1.77 1.69
CA PRO A 41 1.39 0.72 2.20
C PRO A 41 0.75 1.12 3.54
#